data_AF-A0A9W6LMR6-F1
#
_entry.id   AF-A0A9W6LMR6-F1
#
_cell.length_a   1.000
_cell.length_b   1.000
_cell.length_c   1.000
_cell.angle_alpha   90.00
_cell.angle_beta   90.00
_cell.angle_gamma   90.00
#
_symmetry.space_group_name_H-M   'P 1'
#
loop_
_entity.id
_entity.type
_entity.pdbx_description
1 polymer ?
#
loop_
_entity_poly.entity_id
_entity_poly.type
_entity_poly.pdbx_seq_one_letter_code
_entity_poly.pdbx_strand_id
1 'polypeptide(L)'
;MSREVRAYLSMGSNIGNKLYYLMEGLLMIDALEGVKLTQVSSFYETEPWGYTEQDSFYNIAVEVKTTLLPFELLRKLQEVETKLHRRRELRWGPRTIDIDIIFYDNLTLHIEELTLPHPRYQERKFVLAPLYEVYNNKAELLKYLRRDKSEIKKITPRILVSSCLLGEMCTYRGGSNKKDILDVIGKVEYIKVCPEVDGGLTTPRTPAERQGGRVVTANGEDVTAQFVRGAQIALERAQANNCSVAIMKAKSPSCGKDLIYDGTFSRKLVEGQGVTVELLEKNNIKVIAL
;
A
#
# COMPACT_ATOMS: atom_id res chain seq x y z
N MET A 1 -28.29 -9.62 13.06
CA MET A 1 -26.83 -9.49 12.87
C MET A 1 -26.50 -10.02 11.49
N SER A 2 -25.92 -9.20 10.61
CA SER A 2 -25.43 -9.69 9.32
C SER A 2 -24.37 -10.76 9.56
N ARG A 3 -24.47 -11.89 8.85
CA ARG A 3 -23.51 -12.99 8.95
C ARG A 3 -22.21 -12.55 8.29
N GLU A 4 -21.08 -12.75 8.96
CA GLU A 4 -19.75 -12.56 8.37
C GLU A 4 -19.51 -13.65 7.30
N VAL A 5 -19.08 -13.21 6.11
CA VAL A 5 -18.82 -14.04 4.93
C VAL A 5 -17.43 -13.73 4.36
N ARG A 6 -16.86 -14.64 3.57
CA ARG A 6 -15.56 -14.43 2.92
C ARG A 6 -15.74 -13.98 1.48
N ALA A 7 -15.00 -12.97 1.07
CA ALA A 7 -14.85 -12.62 -0.34
C ALA A 7 -13.38 -12.75 -0.74
N TYR A 8 -13.17 -13.13 -2.00
CA TYR A 8 -11.84 -13.29 -2.58
C TYR A 8 -11.71 -12.31 -3.74
N LEU A 9 -10.78 -11.38 -3.60
CA LEU A 9 -10.56 -10.30 -4.55
C LEU A 9 -9.33 -10.60 -5.40
N SER A 10 -9.36 -10.15 -6.65
CA SER A 10 -8.18 -10.03 -7.51
C SER A 10 -7.88 -8.56 -7.69
N MET A 11 -6.62 -8.16 -7.48
CA MET A 11 -6.17 -6.79 -7.67
C MET A 11 -5.02 -6.74 -8.68
N GLY A 12 -5.08 -5.83 -9.63
CA GLY A 12 -4.06 -5.64 -10.67
C GLY A 12 -3.66 -4.17 -10.84
N SER A 13 -2.42 -3.89 -11.23
CA SER A 13 -1.94 -2.54 -11.55
C SER A 13 -0.86 -2.57 -12.63
N ASN A 14 -0.98 -1.69 -13.63
CA ASN A 14 0.03 -1.54 -14.70
C ASN A 14 0.50 -0.11 -14.97
N ILE A 15 -0.18 0.92 -14.47
CA ILE A 15 0.26 2.32 -14.64
C ILE A 15 1.12 2.77 -13.46
N GLY A 16 2.23 3.44 -13.77
CA GLY A 16 3.02 4.18 -12.80
C GLY A 16 3.64 3.27 -11.76
N ASN A 17 3.60 3.66 -10.48
CA ASN A 17 4.15 2.84 -9.41
C ASN A 17 3.13 1.77 -8.99
N LYS A 18 3.21 0.61 -9.65
CA LYS A 18 2.30 -0.53 -9.48
C LYS A 18 2.21 -1.02 -8.03
N LEU A 19 3.35 -1.06 -7.35
CA LEU A 19 3.45 -1.44 -5.95
C LEU A 19 2.69 -0.45 -5.05
N TYR A 20 2.88 0.85 -5.28
CA TYR A 20 2.20 1.91 -4.52
C TYR A 20 0.69 1.77 -4.64
N TYR A 21 0.14 1.61 -5.85
CA TYR A 21 -1.30 1.52 -6.03
C TYR A 21 -1.90 0.29 -5.37
N LEU A 22 -1.26 -0.88 -5.51
CA LEU A 22 -1.73 -2.09 -4.84
C LEU A 22 -1.70 -1.94 -3.32
N MET A 23 -0.62 -1.41 -2.74
CA MET A 23 -0.49 -1.23 -1.29
C MET A 23 -1.46 -0.18 -0.74
N GLU A 24 -1.62 0.95 -1.41
CA GLU A 24 -2.61 1.97 -1.03
C GLU A 24 -4.03 1.39 -1.13
N GLY A 25 -4.32 0.62 -2.18
CA GLY A 25 -5.59 -0.10 -2.34
C GLY A 25 -5.87 -1.07 -1.19
N LEU A 26 -4.88 -1.87 -0.78
CA LEU A 26 -5.01 -2.78 0.37
C LEU A 26 -5.35 -2.02 1.67
N LEU A 27 -4.63 -0.94 1.95
CA LEU A 27 -4.86 -0.10 3.12
C LEU A 27 -6.23 0.57 3.09
N MET A 28 -6.67 1.04 1.92
CA MET A 28 -7.99 1.65 1.73
C MET A 28 -9.12 0.63 1.90
N ILE A 29 -8.93 -0.61 1.41
CA ILE A 29 -9.91 -1.71 1.57
C ILE A 29 -10.03 -2.12 3.04
N ASP A 30 -8.91 -2.28 3.75
CA ASP A 30 -8.92 -2.64 5.18
C ASP A 30 -9.52 -1.53 6.07
N ALA A 31 -9.50 -0.29 5.60
CA ALA A 31 -10.15 0.83 6.26
C ALA A 31 -11.67 0.94 5.99
N LEU A 32 -12.23 0.12 5.09
CA LEU A 32 -13.68 0.13 4.82
C LEU A 32 -14.47 -0.45 5.99
N GLU A 33 -15.53 0.24 6.39
CA GLU A 33 -16.45 -0.29 7.40
C GLU A 33 -17.11 -1.59 6.92
N GLY A 34 -17.12 -2.60 7.78
CA GLY A 34 -17.68 -3.92 7.48
C GLY A 34 -16.78 -4.79 6.59
N VAL A 35 -15.51 -4.42 6.38
CA VAL A 35 -14.51 -5.23 5.68
C VAL A 35 -13.30 -5.40 6.59
N LYS A 36 -12.71 -6.59 6.60
CA LYS A 36 -11.43 -6.86 7.25
C LYS A 36 -10.58 -7.72 6.34
N LEU A 37 -9.37 -7.27 6.08
CA LEU A 37 -8.43 -8.06 5.30
C LEU A 37 -7.86 -9.19 6.16
N THR A 38 -7.88 -10.41 5.65
CA THR A 38 -7.41 -11.60 6.38
C THR A 38 -6.19 -12.25 5.78
N GLN A 39 -5.99 -12.12 4.47
CA GLN A 39 -4.82 -12.65 3.80
C GLN A 39 -4.54 -11.93 2.49
N VAL A 40 -3.25 -11.74 2.18
CA VAL A 40 -2.78 -11.26 0.87
C VAL A 40 -1.82 -12.30 0.29
N SER A 41 -1.95 -12.57 -1.00
CA SER A 41 -1.00 -13.41 -1.73
C SER A 41 0.38 -12.75 -1.84
N SER A 42 1.32 -13.46 -2.43
CA SER A 42 2.54 -12.86 -2.98
C SER A 42 2.20 -11.93 -4.15
N PHE A 43 3.14 -11.06 -4.51
CA PHE A 43 3.05 -10.26 -5.73
C PHE A 43 3.46 -11.09 -6.95
N TYR A 44 2.73 -10.93 -8.05
CA TYR A 44 3.02 -11.59 -9.31
C TYR A 44 3.18 -10.57 -10.43
N GLU A 45 4.30 -10.64 -11.13
CA GLU A 45 4.55 -9.85 -12.33
C GLU A 45 4.14 -10.63 -13.57
N THR A 46 3.32 -10.03 -14.43
CA THR A 46 2.86 -10.64 -15.69
C THR A 46 3.04 -9.69 -16.86
N GLU A 47 3.37 -10.25 -18.01
CA GLU A 47 3.24 -9.51 -19.27
C GLU A 47 1.78 -9.11 -19.53
N PRO A 48 1.54 -8.02 -20.26
CA PRO A 48 0.20 -7.59 -20.62
C PRO A 48 -0.55 -8.65 -21.43
N TRP A 49 -1.83 -8.89 -21.10
CA TRP A 49 -2.69 -9.76 -21.91
C TRP A 49 -3.33 -8.96 -23.04
N GLY A 50 -2.98 -9.25 -24.30
CA GLY A 50 -3.51 -8.54 -25.47
C GLY A 50 -2.50 -7.54 -26.06
N TYR A 51 -2.70 -6.23 -25.82
CA TYR A 51 -1.82 -5.18 -26.35
C TYR A 51 -0.45 -5.21 -25.63
N THR A 52 0.63 -5.51 -26.34
CA THR A 52 1.95 -5.81 -25.73
C THR A 52 2.86 -4.59 -25.56
N GLU A 53 2.53 -3.43 -26.13
CA GLU A 53 3.30 -2.19 -25.92
C GLU A 53 2.82 -1.44 -24.67
N GLN A 54 2.92 -2.09 -23.50
CA GLN A 54 2.64 -1.47 -22.21
C GLN A 54 3.48 -2.13 -21.10
N ASP A 55 3.62 -1.46 -19.96
CA ASP A 55 4.35 -1.99 -18.81
C ASP A 55 3.73 -3.31 -18.29
N SER A 56 4.57 -4.16 -17.68
CA SER A 56 4.12 -5.37 -16.98
C SER A 56 3.07 -5.05 -15.90
N PHE A 57 2.20 -6.01 -15.58
CA PHE A 57 1.23 -5.87 -14.49
C PHE A 57 1.80 -6.45 -13.20
N TYR A 58 1.48 -5.83 -12.06
CA TYR A 58 1.56 -6.48 -10.76
C TYR A 58 0.17 -6.95 -10.36
N ASN A 59 0.05 -8.21 -9.92
CA ASN A 59 -1.19 -8.84 -9.53
C ASN A 59 -1.07 -9.49 -8.14
N ILE A 60 -2.13 -9.39 -7.37
CA ILE A 60 -2.30 -10.07 -6.07
C ILE A 60 -3.73 -10.59 -5.94
N ALA A 61 -3.93 -11.56 -5.06
CA ALA A 61 -5.24 -11.95 -4.56
C ALA A 61 -5.35 -11.64 -3.07
N VAL A 62 -6.55 -11.30 -2.64
CA VAL A 62 -6.84 -10.88 -1.27
C VAL A 62 -8.04 -11.68 -0.76
N GLU A 63 -7.90 -12.24 0.44
CA GLU A 63 -9.04 -12.70 1.21
C GLU A 63 -9.49 -11.59 2.14
N VAL A 64 -10.79 -11.29 2.11
CA VAL A 64 -11.44 -10.41 3.08
C VAL A 64 -12.59 -11.14 3.76
N LYS A 65 -12.81 -10.80 5.02
CA LYS A 65 -14.07 -11.04 5.73
C LYS A 65 -14.93 -9.79 5.63
N THR A 66 -16.22 -9.95 5.36
CA THR A 66 -17.12 -8.81 5.27
C THR A 66 -18.50 -9.11 5.82
N THR A 67 -19.19 -8.08 6.30
CA THR A 67 -20.61 -8.10 6.67
C THR A 67 -21.51 -7.41 5.64
N LEU A 68 -20.91 -6.87 4.58
CA LEU A 68 -21.61 -6.19 3.50
C LEU A 68 -22.36 -7.21 2.63
N LEU A 69 -23.29 -6.74 1.80
CA LEU A 69 -23.80 -7.52 0.69
C LEU A 69 -22.81 -7.45 -0.50
N PRO A 70 -22.83 -8.42 -1.43
CA PRO A 70 -21.89 -8.44 -2.57
C PRO A 70 -21.88 -7.13 -3.37
N PHE A 71 -23.05 -6.53 -3.56
CA PHE A 71 -23.19 -5.29 -4.31
C PHE A 71 -22.73 -4.05 -3.51
N GLU A 72 -22.89 -4.06 -2.19
CA GLU A 72 -22.34 -3.00 -1.33
C GLU A 72 -20.81 -3.06 -1.32
N LEU A 73 -20.24 -4.27 -1.23
CA LEU A 73 -18.81 -4.46 -1.37
C LEU A 73 -18.32 -3.96 -2.73
N LEU A 74 -18.98 -4.36 -3.83
CA LEU A 74 -18.63 -3.90 -5.18
C LEU A 74 -18.57 -2.36 -5.26
N ARG A 75 -19.59 -1.67 -4.75
CA ARG A 75 -19.63 -0.20 -4.73
C ARG A 75 -18.46 0.40 -3.94
N LYS A 76 -18.14 -0.17 -2.76
CA LYS A 76 -17.00 0.28 -1.96
C LYS A 76 -15.67 0.06 -2.66
N LEU A 77 -15.49 -1.07 -3.34
CA LEU A 77 -14.28 -1.33 -4.13
C LEU A 77 -14.16 -0.35 -5.30
N GLN A 78 -15.26 -0.04 -5.99
CA GLN A 78 -15.28 0.99 -7.05
C GLN A 78 -14.98 2.40 -6.52
N GLU A 79 -15.38 2.73 -5.29
CA GLU A 79 -14.98 3.98 -4.62
C GLU A 79 -13.45 4.01 -4.37
N VAL A 80 -12.85 2.89 -3.94
CA VAL A 80 -11.40 2.75 -3.76
C VAL A 80 -10.69 2.94 -5.09
N GLU A 81 -11.14 2.24 -6.13
CA GLU A 81 -10.64 2.41 -7.49
C GLU A 81 -10.71 3.88 -7.90
N THR A 82 -11.87 4.52 -7.80
CA THR A 82 -12.07 5.90 -8.24
C THR A 82 -11.12 6.88 -7.57
N LYS A 83 -10.85 6.70 -6.27
CA LYS A 83 -9.88 7.52 -5.52
C LYS A 83 -8.45 7.32 -6.00
N LEU A 84 -8.09 6.11 -6.44
CA LEU A 84 -6.75 5.77 -6.96
C LEU A 84 -6.58 6.05 -8.46
N HIS A 85 -7.67 6.15 -9.23
CA HIS A 85 -7.70 6.41 -10.68
C HIS A 85 -7.65 7.89 -11.04
N ARG A 86 -6.75 8.68 -10.44
CA ARG A 86 -6.77 10.15 -10.56
C ARG A 86 -6.76 10.73 -12.00
N ARG A 87 -6.66 9.94 -13.07
CA ARG A 87 -6.97 10.33 -14.47
C ARG A 87 -7.63 9.17 -15.25
N ARG A 88 -8.89 9.30 -15.68
CA ARG A 88 -9.50 8.41 -16.71
C ARG A 88 -9.43 9.11 -18.05
N GLU A 89 -8.52 8.68 -18.94
CA GLU A 89 -8.43 9.23 -20.30
C GLU A 89 -9.03 8.31 -21.38
N LEU A 90 -9.21 6.99 -21.17
CA LEU A 90 -9.79 6.05 -22.17
C LEU A 90 -10.58 4.87 -21.57
N ARG A 91 -11.67 4.44 -22.24
CA ARG A 91 -12.45 3.22 -21.92
C ARG A 91 -11.63 1.98 -22.33
N TRP A 92 -11.33 1.08 -21.38
CA TRP A 92 -10.35 -0.03 -21.50
C TRP A 92 -8.87 0.39 -21.59
N GLY A 93 -8.58 1.67 -21.34
CA GLY A 93 -7.22 2.15 -21.20
C GLY A 93 -6.53 1.60 -19.95
N PRO A 94 -5.20 1.75 -19.85
CA PRO A 94 -4.44 1.28 -18.71
C PRO A 94 -4.96 1.93 -17.41
N ARG A 95 -4.88 1.20 -16.28
CA ARG A 95 -5.48 1.60 -14.99
C ARG A 95 -4.42 1.63 -13.90
N THR A 96 -4.57 2.56 -12.97
CA THR A 96 -3.69 2.60 -11.79
C THR A 96 -3.96 1.42 -10.87
N ILE A 97 -5.20 0.95 -10.79
CA ILE A 97 -5.58 -0.28 -10.10
C ILE A 97 -6.86 -0.86 -10.71
N ASP A 98 -7.08 -2.17 -10.61
CA ASP A 98 -8.33 -2.84 -10.98
C ASP A 98 -8.63 -3.85 -9.87
N ILE A 99 -9.88 -3.88 -9.38
CA ILE A 99 -10.28 -4.68 -8.21
C ILE A 99 -11.54 -5.48 -8.55
N ASP A 100 -11.37 -6.79 -8.77
CA ASP A 100 -12.45 -7.71 -9.11
C ASP A 100 -12.83 -8.59 -7.91
N ILE A 101 -14.13 -8.78 -7.66
CA ILE A 101 -14.62 -9.83 -6.75
C ILE A 101 -14.67 -11.16 -7.51
N ILE A 102 -13.83 -12.12 -7.13
CA ILE A 102 -13.76 -13.43 -7.79
C ILE A 102 -14.76 -14.41 -7.19
N PHE A 103 -14.78 -14.52 -5.86
CA PHE A 103 -15.67 -15.40 -5.11
C PHE A 103 -16.27 -14.67 -3.92
N TYR A 104 -17.46 -15.11 -3.51
CA TYR A 104 -18.18 -14.60 -2.35
C TYR A 104 -18.85 -15.76 -1.62
N ASP A 105 -18.15 -16.33 -0.64
CA ASP A 105 -18.42 -17.68 -0.11
C ASP A 105 -18.70 -18.67 -1.27
N ASN A 106 -19.83 -19.37 -1.22
CA ASN A 106 -20.31 -20.28 -2.26
C ASN A 106 -21.44 -19.65 -3.10
N LEU A 107 -21.59 -18.32 -3.06
CA LEU A 107 -22.66 -17.63 -3.76
C LEU A 107 -22.45 -17.70 -5.28
N THR A 108 -23.47 -18.16 -5.98
CA THR A 108 -23.62 -17.96 -7.42
C THR A 108 -24.63 -16.85 -7.65
N LEU A 109 -24.22 -15.81 -8.36
CA LEU A 109 -25.02 -14.63 -8.62
C LEU A 109 -24.86 -14.22 -10.09
N HIS A 110 -25.97 -13.95 -10.76
CA HIS A 110 -25.99 -13.45 -12.14
C HIS A 110 -26.97 -12.30 -12.22
N ILE A 111 -26.48 -11.08 -12.03
CA ILE A 111 -27.23 -9.84 -12.24
C ILE A 111 -26.43 -8.91 -13.16
N GLU A 112 -27.09 -7.92 -13.73
CA GLU A 112 -26.49 -7.00 -14.72
C GLU A 112 -25.19 -6.34 -14.23
N GLU A 113 -25.15 -5.99 -12.94
CA GLU A 113 -24.04 -5.24 -12.33
C GLU A 113 -22.95 -6.15 -11.75
N LEU A 114 -23.23 -7.44 -11.51
CA LEU A 114 -22.32 -8.36 -10.82
C LEU A 114 -22.60 -9.84 -11.18
N THR A 115 -21.55 -10.54 -11.63
CA THR A 115 -21.57 -11.99 -11.84
C THR A 115 -20.54 -12.66 -10.91
N LEU A 116 -21.00 -13.63 -10.11
CA LEU A 116 -20.20 -14.41 -9.17
C LEU A 116 -20.42 -15.92 -9.38
N PRO A 117 -19.37 -16.74 -9.38
CA PRO A 117 -17.97 -16.36 -9.47
C PRO A 117 -17.65 -15.52 -10.71
N HIS A 118 -16.59 -14.70 -10.67
CA HIS A 118 -16.24 -13.83 -11.79
C HIS A 118 -16.09 -14.64 -13.10
N PRO A 119 -16.84 -14.35 -14.17
CA PRO A 119 -17.09 -15.30 -15.26
C PRO A 119 -15.82 -15.79 -15.99
N ARG A 120 -14.75 -15.00 -15.96
CA ARG A 120 -13.48 -15.29 -16.66
C ARG A 120 -12.30 -15.61 -15.74
N TYR A 121 -12.51 -15.86 -14.43
CA TYR A 121 -11.38 -16.15 -13.52
C TYR A 121 -10.59 -17.39 -13.96
N GLN A 122 -11.29 -18.37 -14.52
CA GLN A 122 -10.76 -19.68 -14.93
C GLN A 122 -9.80 -19.60 -16.14
N GLU A 123 -9.87 -18.51 -16.91
CA GLU A 123 -9.05 -18.28 -18.11
C GLU A 123 -7.77 -17.49 -17.80
N ARG A 124 -7.66 -16.91 -16.59
CA ARG A 124 -6.66 -15.90 -16.26
C ARG A 124 -5.65 -16.43 -15.25
N LYS A 125 -4.48 -16.85 -15.73
CA LYS A 125 -3.43 -17.38 -14.84
C LYS A 125 -2.94 -16.37 -13.81
N PHE A 126 -2.91 -15.08 -14.16
CA PHE A 126 -2.58 -13.99 -13.23
C PHE A 126 -3.62 -13.76 -12.13
N VAL A 127 -4.83 -14.31 -12.27
CA VAL A 127 -5.83 -14.39 -11.19
C VAL A 127 -5.65 -15.68 -10.41
N LEU A 128 -5.56 -16.81 -11.12
CA LEU A 128 -5.52 -18.15 -10.51
C LEU A 128 -4.29 -18.38 -9.62
N ALA A 129 -3.11 -17.95 -10.04
CA ALA A 129 -1.87 -18.20 -9.31
C ALA A 129 -1.80 -17.47 -7.95
N PRO A 130 -2.08 -16.14 -7.86
CA PRO A 130 -2.22 -15.49 -6.57
C PRO A 130 -3.39 -16.05 -5.75
N LEU A 131 -4.54 -16.32 -6.39
CA LEU A 131 -5.73 -16.83 -5.70
C LEU A 131 -5.49 -18.20 -5.06
N TYR A 132 -4.64 -19.05 -5.67
CA TYR A 132 -4.23 -20.33 -5.10
C TYR A 132 -3.50 -20.21 -3.75
N GLU A 133 -2.86 -19.07 -3.47
CA GLU A 133 -2.22 -18.83 -2.18
C GLU A 133 -3.24 -18.56 -1.06
N VAL A 134 -4.40 -17.96 -1.39
CA VAL A 134 -5.35 -17.44 -0.41
C VAL A 134 -6.69 -18.18 -0.35
N TYR A 135 -7.08 -18.85 -1.43
CA TYR A 135 -8.35 -19.54 -1.51
C TYR A 135 -8.30 -20.92 -0.85
N ASN A 136 -9.28 -21.20 0.01
CA ASN A 136 -9.31 -22.42 0.80
C ASN A 136 -9.54 -23.69 -0.04
N ASN A 137 -10.35 -23.63 -1.10
CA ASN A 137 -10.61 -24.79 -1.96
C ASN A 137 -9.62 -24.86 -3.13
N LYS A 138 -8.37 -25.20 -2.82
CA LYS A 138 -7.26 -25.32 -3.79
C LYS A 138 -7.55 -26.31 -4.92
N ALA A 139 -8.30 -27.39 -4.65
CA ALA A 139 -8.65 -28.40 -5.65
C ALA A 139 -9.44 -27.81 -6.82
N GLU A 140 -10.31 -26.82 -6.54
CA GLU A 140 -11.07 -26.13 -7.58
C GLU A 140 -10.16 -25.32 -8.52
N LEU A 141 -9.07 -24.75 -8.04
CA LEU A 141 -8.18 -23.94 -8.87
C LEU A 141 -7.20 -24.80 -9.66
N LEU A 142 -6.77 -25.95 -9.12
CA LEU A 142 -5.80 -26.85 -9.76
C LEU A 142 -6.26 -27.38 -11.13
N LYS A 143 -7.57 -27.62 -11.33
CA LYS A 143 -8.10 -28.06 -12.63
C LYS A 143 -7.87 -27.06 -13.76
N TYR A 144 -7.74 -25.77 -13.43
CA TYR A 144 -7.50 -24.70 -14.39
C TYR A 144 -6.00 -24.41 -14.54
N LEU A 145 -5.28 -24.30 -13.41
CA LEU A 145 -3.83 -24.07 -13.41
C LEU A 145 -3.04 -25.14 -14.18
N ARG A 146 -3.51 -26.39 -14.21
CA ARG A 146 -2.86 -27.48 -14.97
C ARG A 146 -3.01 -27.37 -16.49
N ARG A 147 -3.98 -26.59 -16.98
CA ARG A 147 -4.25 -26.44 -18.43
C ARG A 147 -3.27 -25.49 -19.10
N ASP A 148 -2.80 -24.49 -18.36
CA ASP A 148 -1.86 -23.49 -18.84
C ASP A 148 -0.49 -23.72 -18.19
N LYS A 149 0.52 -24.08 -18.99
CA LYS A 149 1.89 -24.35 -18.52
C LYS A 149 2.81 -23.13 -18.49
N SER A 150 2.33 -21.96 -18.92
CA SER A 150 3.14 -20.73 -18.92
C SER A 150 3.65 -20.38 -17.51
N GLU A 151 4.88 -19.93 -17.35
CA GLU A 151 5.33 -19.50 -16.02
C GLU A 151 4.83 -18.09 -15.70
N ILE A 152 4.44 -17.86 -14.45
CA ILE A 152 4.11 -16.53 -13.94
C ILE A 152 5.15 -16.15 -12.88
N LYS A 153 5.74 -14.96 -13.02
CA LYS A 153 6.85 -14.54 -12.19
C LYS A 153 6.35 -14.05 -10.84
N LYS A 154 6.54 -14.85 -9.80
CA LYS A 154 6.34 -14.42 -8.42
C LYS A 154 7.50 -13.50 -8.00
N ILE A 155 7.19 -12.37 -7.37
CA ILE A 155 8.16 -11.37 -6.93
C ILE A 155 7.97 -11.04 -5.45
N THR A 156 9.03 -10.58 -4.80
CA THR A 156 9.02 -10.05 -3.43
C THR A 156 9.55 -8.62 -3.46
N PRO A 157 8.67 -7.60 -3.55
CA PRO A 157 9.09 -6.21 -3.61
C PRO A 157 9.78 -5.77 -2.31
N ARG A 158 10.68 -4.80 -2.43
CA ARG A 158 11.33 -4.13 -1.29
C ARG A 158 10.73 -2.75 -1.06
N ILE A 159 10.46 -2.42 0.19
CA ILE A 159 9.93 -1.12 0.60
C ILE A 159 10.73 -0.53 1.75
N LEU A 160 10.67 0.79 1.88
CA LEU A 160 11.18 1.49 3.07
C LEU A 160 10.05 1.63 4.09
N VAL A 161 10.29 1.41 5.38
CA VAL A 161 9.28 1.55 6.42
C VAL A 161 9.83 2.32 7.63
N SER A 162 9.07 3.31 8.09
CA SER A 162 9.38 4.01 9.35
C SER A 162 9.48 3.02 10.51
N SER A 163 10.65 2.95 11.15
CA SER A 163 10.95 2.09 12.30
C SER A 163 9.89 2.15 13.41
N CYS A 164 9.36 3.34 13.70
CA CYS A 164 8.35 3.50 14.75
C CYS A 164 7.02 2.80 14.43
N LEU A 165 6.66 2.65 13.15
CA LEU A 165 5.47 1.89 12.73
C LEU A 165 5.65 0.38 12.96
N LEU A 166 6.89 -0.09 12.99
CA LEU A 166 7.26 -1.48 13.30
C LEU A 166 7.45 -1.74 14.80
N GLY A 167 7.22 -0.73 15.64
CA GLY A 167 7.30 -0.85 17.09
C GLY A 167 8.63 -0.47 17.71
N GLU A 168 9.61 0.03 16.94
CA GLU A 168 10.87 0.50 17.50
C GLU A 168 10.67 1.79 18.31
N MET A 169 11.34 1.85 19.46
CA MET A 169 11.31 2.98 20.38
C MET A 169 12.21 4.13 19.89
N CYS A 170 11.84 4.77 18.78
CA CYS A 170 12.63 5.82 18.12
C CYS A 170 11.91 7.18 18.03
N THR A 171 10.71 7.30 18.63
CA THR A 171 9.98 8.58 18.65
C THR A 171 10.64 9.59 19.60
N TYR A 172 10.30 10.87 19.44
CA TYR A 172 10.84 11.91 20.33
C TYR A 172 10.51 11.71 21.82
N ARG A 173 9.45 10.94 22.13
CA ARG A 173 9.06 10.60 23.50
C ARG A 173 9.72 9.33 24.05
N GLY A 174 10.55 8.64 23.26
CA GLY A 174 11.10 7.34 23.65
C GLY A 174 10.15 6.16 23.45
N GLY A 175 9.00 6.36 22.79
CA GLY A 175 8.04 5.30 22.45
C GLY A 175 8.07 4.92 20.97
N SER A 176 7.05 4.17 20.52
CA SER A 176 6.80 3.80 19.13
C SER A 176 5.41 4.25 18.66
N ASN A 177 5.12 4.10 17.37
CA ASN A 177 3.78 4.27 16.79
C ASN A 177 3.37 2.98 16.10
N LYS A 178 3.53 1.84 16.79
CA LYS A 178 3.32 0.52 16.18
C LYS A 178 1.95 0.46 15.51
N LYS A 179 1.93 -0.02 14.27
CA LYS A 179 0.73 -0.39 13.53
C LYS A 179 0.93 -1.79 12.95
N ASP A 180 -0.13 -2.58 12.89
CA ASP A 180 -0.10 -3.94 12.33
C ASP A 180 -0.20 -3.90 10.79
N ILE A 181 0.67 -3.09 10.16
CA ILE A 181 0.64 -2.81 8.72
C ILE A 181 1.13 -3.99 7.88
N LEU A 182 1.96 -4.86 8.45
CA LEU A 182 2.56 -6.01 7.77
C LEU A 182 1.52 -7.07 7.39
N ASP A 183 0.40 -7.12 8.11
CA ASP A 183 -0.70 -8.04 7.81
C ASP A 183 -1.53 -7.57 6.61
N VAL A 184 -1.44 -6.29 6.24
CA VAL A 184 -2.29 -5.64 5.23
C VAL A 184 -1.53 -5.37 3.93
N ILE A 185 -0.24 -5.01 3.98
CA ILE A 185 0.50 -4.49 2.82
C ILE A 185 1.04 -5.57 1.86
N GLY A 186 0.72 -6.84 2.12
CA GLY A 186 1.17 -7.98 1.32
C GLY A 186 2.57 -8.50 1.70
N LYS A 187 3.01 -9.53 0.98
CA LYS A 187 4.32 -10.17 1.21
C LYS A 187 5.44 -9.37 0.58
N VAL A 188 6.11 -8.54 1.37
CA VAL A 188 7.22 -7.67 0.97
C VAL A 188 8.44 -7.86 1.88
N GLU A 189 9.61 -7.52 1.36
CA GLU A 189 10.79 -7.24 2.18
C GLU A 189 10.78 -5.77 2.58
N TYR A 190 11.09 -5.45 3.83
CA TYR A 190 11.11 -4.07 4.29
C TYR A 190 12.46 -3.66 4.89
N ILE A 191 12.87 -2.45 4.55
CA ILE A 191 14.07 -1.79 5.06
C ILE A 191 13.62 -0.74 6.08
N LYS A 192 14.16 -0.83 7.29
CA LYS A 192 13.78 0.05 8.39
C LYS A 192 14.54 1.38 8.33
N VAL A 193 13.85 2.46 8.67
CA VAL A 193 14.47 3.78 8.78
C VAL A 193 13.81 4.63 9.87
N CYS A 194 14.63 5.36 10.62
CA CYS A 194 14.15 6.48 11.42
C CYS A 194 15.01 7.68 11.05
N PRO A 195 14.57 8.52 10.10
CA PRO A 195 15.41 9.59 9.59
C PRO A 195 15.92 10.52 10.69
N GLU A 196 15.14 10.77 11.74
CA GLU A 196 15.57 11.58 12.87
C GLU A 196 16.75 10.96 13.64
N VAL A 197 16.70 9.65 13.94
CA VAL A 197 17.78 8.95 14.68
C VAL A 197 18.97 8.69 13.78
N ASP A 198 18.72 8.24 12.55
CA ASP A 198 19.75 8.03 11.52
C ASP A 198 20.50 9.34 11.21
N GLY A 199 19.80 10.48 11.30
CA GLY A 199 20.34 11.83 11.18
C GLY A 199 21.16 12.31 12.38
N GLY A 200 21.21 11.55 13.48
CA GLY A 200 22.02 11.82 14.66
C GLY A 200 21.25 12.37 15.87
N LEU A 201 19.92 12.40 15.87
CA LEU A 201 19.15 12.79 17.05
C LEU A 201 19.01 11.64 18.04
N THR A 202 18.98 11.95 19.34
CA THR A 202 18.78 10.98 20.41
C THR A 202 17.34 10.47 20.48
N THR A 203 17.14 9.42 21.27
CA THR A 203 15.80 8.99 21.70
C THR A 203 15.79 8.81 23.23
N PRO A 204 14.94 9.53 23.99
CA PRO A 204 14.05 10.62 23.56
C PRO A 204 14.82 11.88 23.11
N ARG A 205 14.08 12.86 22.58
CA ARG A 205 14.60 14.16 22.11
C ARG A 205 13.53 15.24 22.24
N THR A 206 13.93 16.51 22.27
CA THR A 206 13.01 17.65 22.23
C THR A 206 12.17 17.57 20.94
N PRO A 207 10.83 17.75 21.01
CA PRO A 207 10.00 17.78 19.82
C PRO A 207 10.45 18.91 18.89
N ALA A 208 10.42 18.64 17.59
CA ALA A 208 10.76 19.61 16.56
C ALA A 208 9.64 19.71 15.53
N GLU A 209 9.49 20.89 14.94
CA GLU A 209 8.52 21.17 13.89
C GLU A 209 9.19 21.93 12.75
N ARG A 210 8.63 21.80 11.54
CA ARG A 210 9.17 22.46 10.35
C ARG A 210 8.69 23.92 10.33
N GLN A 211 9.61 24.84 10.10
CA GLN A 211 9.36 26.28 9.96
C GLN A 211 9.96 26.73 8.62
N GLY A 212 9.16 26.58 7.54
CA GLY A 212 9.64 26.80 6.17
C GLY A 212 10.78 25.84 5.80
N GLY A 213 11.96 26.39 5.51
CA GLY A 213 13.16 25.62 5.16
C GLY A 213 13.91 25.03 6.36
N ARG A 214 13.51 25.35 7.60
CA ARG A 214 14.20 24.95 8.83
C ARG A 214 13.38 23.94 9.62
N VAL A 215 14.05 23.18 10.49
CA VAL A 215 13.42 22.34 11.51
C VAL A 215 13.95 22.77 12.87
N VAL A 216 13.07 23.26 13.73
CA VAL A 216 13.42 23.89 15.01
C VAL A 216 12.77 23.11 16.14
N THR A 217 13.48 22.95 17.26
CA THR A 217 12.95 22.30 18.46
C THR A 217 12.05 23.24 19.26
N ALA A 218 11.22 22.71 20.15
CA ALA A 218 10.38 23.52 21.05
C ALA A 218 11.18 24.48 21.96
N ASN A 219 12.48 24.20 22.15
CA ASN A 219 13.38 25.06 22.93
C ASN A 219 14.16 26.07 22.05
N GLY A 220 13.88 26.11 20.75
CA GLY A 220 14.48 27.07 19.81
C GLY A 220 15.78 26.61 19.14
N GLU A 221 16.21 25.37 19.35
CA GLU A 221 17.42 24.83 18.72
C GLU A 221 17.15 24.47 17.25
N ASP A 222 18.06 24.84 16.34
CA ASP A 222 17.98 24.44 14.94
C ASP A 222 18.57 23.04 14.75
N VAL A 223 17.74 22.09 14.33
CA VAL A 223 18.11 20.70 14.08
C VAL A 223 17.98 20.32 12.59
N THR A 224 17.94 21.32 11.70
CA THR A 224 17.74 21.12 10.26
C THR A 224 18.80 20.18 9.67
N ALA A 225 20.06 20.31 10.08
CA ALA A 225 21.16 19.49 9.57
C ALA A 225 20.96 17.98 9.84
N GLN A 226 20.44 17.62 11.02
CA GLN A 226 20.13 16.25 11.39
C GLN A 226 18.97 15.70 10.55
N PHE A 227 17.90 16.49 10.36
CA PHE A 227 16.77 16.09 9.53
C PHE A 227 17.16 15.90 8.05
N VAL A 228 17.98 16.80 7.50
CA VAL A 228 18.49 16.69 6.12
C VAL A 228 19.40 15.46 5.97
N ARG A 229 20.33 15.25 6.91
CA ARG A 229 21.19 14.06 6.92
C ARG A 229 20.37 12.77 6.99
N GLY A 230 19.38 12.74 7.87
CA GLY A 230 18.44 11.64 8.03
C GLY A 230 17.67 11.31 6.76
N ALA A 231 17.15 12.34 6.09
CA ALA A 231 16.47 12.21 4.81
C ALA A 231 17.40 11.63 3.72
N GLN A 232 18.65 12.09 3.67
CA GLN A 232 19.64 11.60 2.72
C GLN A 232 19.97 10.12 2.96
N ILE A 233 20.16 9.71 4.22
CA ILE A 233 20.36 8.30 4.59
C ILE A 233 19.14 7.45 4.20
N ALA A 234 17.93 7.96 4.40
CA ALA A 234 16.70 7.28 4.01
C ALA A 234 16.63 7.06 2.48
N LEU A 235 16.98 8.08 1.69
CA LEU A 235 17.06 8.01 0.23
C LEU A 235 18.11 6.99 -0.22
N GLU A 236 19.33 7.05 0.33
CA GLU A 236 20.42 6.12 0.01
C GLU A 236 20.03 4.68 0.32
N ARG A 237 19.40 4.42 1.48
CA ARG A 237 18.89 3.09 1.83
C ARG A 237 17.83 2.62 0.85
N ALA A 238 16.91 3.49 0.45
CA ALA A 238 15.88 3.14 -0.51
C ALA A 238 16.48 2.79 -1.88
N GLN A 239 17.39 3.62 -2.40
CA GLN A 239 18.06 3.40 -3.69
C GLN A 239 18.92 2.14 -3.68
N ALA A 240 19.73 1.94 -2.64
CA ALA A 240 20.58 0.74 -2.49
C ALA A 240 19.77 -0.57 -2.42
N ASN A 241 18.50 -0.49 -2.01
CA ASN A 241 17.60 -1.64 -1.91
C ASN A 241 16.52 -1.67 -3.00
N ASN A 242 16.60 -0.81 -4.02
CA ASN A 242 15.62 -0.70 -5.10
C ASN A 242 14.17 -0.51 -4.60
N CYS A 243 13.99 0.22 -3.51
CA CYS A 243 12.68 0.53 -2.96
C CYS A 243 12.01 1.63 -3.81
N SER A 244 10.88 1.31 -4.42
CA SER A 244 10.06 2.29 -5.14
C SER A 244 8.95 2.89 -4.28
N VAL A 245 8.69 2.32 -3.09
CA VAL A 245 7.64 2.74 -2.15
C VAL A 245 8.21 2.84 -0.73
N ALA A 246 7.73 3.84 0.01
CA ALA A 246 8.03 4.05 1.40
C ALA A 246 6.75 4.22 2.24
N ILE A 247 6.62 3.48 3.33
CA ILE A 247 5.57 3.68 4.34
C ILE A 247 6.12 4.52 5.49
N MET A 248 5.56 5.70 5.67
CA MET A 248 6.07 6.72 6.57
C MET A 248 5.06 7.11 7.64
N LYS A 249 5.54 7.49 8.82
CA LYS A 249 4.67 7.93 9.92
C LYS A 249 4.12 9.34 9.64
N ALA A 250 2.80 9.49 9.66
CA ALA A 250 2.10 10.74 9.38
C ALA A 250 2.40 11.85 10.42
N LYS A 251 2.16 13.10 10.02
CA LYS A 251 2.26 14.29 10.90
C LYS A 251 3.63 14.44 11.57
N SER A 252 4.71 13.95 10.93
CA SER A 252 6.08 14.13 11.40
C SER A 252 6.77 15.25 10.61
N PRO A 253 7.60 16.10 11.23
CA PRO A 253 8.49 17.02 10.50
C PRO A 253 9.44 16.31 9.53
N SER A 254 9.69 15.00 9.69
CA SER A 254 10.49 14.21 8.75
C SER A 254 9.63 13.35 7.81
N CYS A 255 8.72 12.57 8.41
CA CYS A 255 7.98 11.50 7.73
C CYS A 255 6.54 11.88 7.31
N GLY A 256 6.06 13.08 7.65
CA GLY A 256 4.69 13.50 7.33
C GLY A 256 4.47 13.71 5.84
N LYS A 257 3.33 13.28 5.34
CA LYS A 257 2.83 13.54 3.98
C LYS A 257 1.48 14.24 4.09
N ASP A 258 1.23 15.17 3.17
CA ASP A 258 0.04 16.01 3.04
C ASP A 258 -0.22 16.97 4.21
N LEU A 259 0.00 16.53 5.46
CA LEU A 259 -0.18 17.32 6.67
C LEU A 259 1.03 17.21 7.61
N ILE A 260 1.50 18.37 8.07
CA ILE A 260 2.51 18.53 9.14
C ILE A 260 2.02 19.54 10.18
N TYR A 261 2.68 19.62 11.33
CA TYR A 261 2.39 20.67 12.31
C TYR A 261 2.83 22.03 11.79
N ASP A 262 2.13 23.08 12.22
CA ASP A 262 2.28 24.46 11.74
C ASP A 262 3.59 25.16 12.10
N GLY A 263 4.45 24.53 12.90
CA GLY A 263 5.74 25.08 13.28
C GLY A 263 5.67 25.95 14.54
N THR A 264 4.49 26.16 15.12
CA THR A 264 4.33 26.98 16.33
C THR A 264 4.12 26.15 17.59
N PHE A 265 4.20 24.81 17.50
CA PHE A 265 3.90 23.89 18.61
C PHE A 265 2.47 24.02 19.16
N SER A 266 1.55 24.61 18.38
CA SER A 266 0.13 24.75 18.74
C SER A 266 -0.66 23.45 18.58
N ARG A 267 -0.04 22.42 17.98
CA ARG A 267 -0.66 21.17 17.52
C ARG A 267 -1.63 21.33 16.35
N LYS A 268 -1.70 22.52 15.73
CA LYS A 268 -2.44 22.72 14.50
C LYS A 268 -1.71 22.07 13.33
N LEU A 269 -2.48 21.43 12.44
CA LEU A 269 -1.97 20.85 11.20
C LEU A 269 -2.17 21.83 10.05
N VAL A 270 -1.19 21.86 9.15
CA VAL A 270 -1.21 22.61 7.89
C VAL A 270 -0.77 21.70 6.76
N GLU A 271 -1.14 22.08 5.54
CA GLU A 271 -0.66 21.38 4.34
C GLU A 271 0.87 21.47 4.25
N GLY A 272 1.51 20.33 4.04
CA GLY A 272 2.96 20.28 3.92
C GLY A 272 3.53 18.88 3.99
N GLN A 273 4.84 18.78 3.73
CA GLN A 273 5.59 17.54 3.74
C GLN A 273 6.73 17.60 4.76
N GLY A 274 7.04 16.45 5.34
CA GLY A 274 8.26 16.30 6.12
C GLY A 274 9.49 16.24 5.23
N VAL A 275 10.66 16.56 5.81
CA VAL A 275 11.93 16.67 5.07
C VAL A 275 12.28 15.39 4.31
N THR A 276 12.04 14.22 4.90
CA THR A 276 12.32 12.93 4.24
C THR A 276 11.32 12.62 3.14
N VAL A 277 10.03 12.87 3.37
CA VAL A 277 8.99 12.63 2.37
C VAL A 277 9.23 13.48 1.13
N GLU A 278 9.52 14.76 1.32
CA GLU A 278 9.81 15.69 0.21
C GLU A 278 11.01 15.19 -0.63
N LEU A 279 12.08 14.73 0.02
CA LEU A 279 13.26 14.23 -0.68
C LEU A 279 12.99 12.91 -1.42
N LEU A 280 12.26 11.98 -0.80
CA LEU A 280 11.93 10.69 -1.42
C LEU A 280 11.04 10.87 -2.66
N GLU A 281 10.00 11.71 -2.58
CA GLU A 281 9.10 11.95 -3.72
C GLU A 281 9.79 12.67 -4.88
N LYS A 282 10.69 13.63 -4.59
CA LYS A 282 11.55 14.26 -5.61
C LYS A 282 12.44 13.25 -6.35
N ASN A 283 12.73 12.10 -5.73
CA ASN A 283 13.53 11.03 -6.29
C ASN A 283 12.67 9.83 -6.75
N ASN A 284 11.40 10.07 -7.09
CA ASN A 284 10.46 9.08 -7.64
C ASN A 284 10.12 7.89 -6.71
N ILE A 285 10.39 8.01 -5.40
CA ILE A 285 9.94 7.03 -4.40
C ILE A 285 8.58 7.48 -3.89
N LYS A 286 7.54 6.66 -4.10
CA LYS A 286 6.19 6.98 -3.66
C LYS A 286 6.04 6.79 -2.16
N VAL A 287 5.38 7.71 -1.48
CA VAL A 287 5.19 7.65 -0.02
C VAL A 287 3.72 7.37 0.31
N ILE A 288 3.50 6.42 1.20
CA ILE A 288 2.23 6.17 1.91
C ILE A 288 2.43 6.66 3.34
N ALA A 289 1.53 7.50 3.87
CA ALA A 289 1.64 8.01 5.24
C ALA A 289 0.55 7.45 6.16
N LEU A 290 0.95 6.92 7.32
CA LEU A 290 0.07 6.25 8.29
C LEU A 290 0.14 6.87 9.69
#